data_AF-A0A0F3IRP4-F1
#
_entry.id   AF-A0A0F3IRP4-F1
#
_cell.length_a   1.000
_cell.length_b   1.000
_cell.length_c   1.000
_cell.angle_alpha   90.00
_cell.angle_beta   90.00
_cell.angle_gamma   90.00
#
_symmetry.space_group_name_H-M   'P 1'
#
loop_
_entity.id
_entity.type
_entity.pdbx_description
1 polymer ?
#
loop_
_entity_poly.entity_id
_entity_poly.type
_entity_poly.pdbx_seq_one_letter_code
_entity_poly.pdbx_strand_id
1 'polypeptide(L)'
;MTQAPLFIQVRRMIQVITDVIATAYRGNPWLAAVAILSALCLIPTYTAYLLDDRHINDISVWIKPMKFQASLAIHLLTVALLLEFLQKEKRFSRLVFWLSVVLITTSLFEMIYITYQA
;
A
#
# COMPACT_ATOMS: atom_id res chain seq x y z
N MET A 1 4.56 -18.52 33.03
CA MET A 1 4.69 -17.80 31.74
C MET A 1 4.45 -16.32 32.01
N THR A 2 5.49 -15.52 32.23
CA THR A 2 5.39 -14.08 32.47
C THR A 2 5.23 -13.36 31.14
N GLN A 3 4.07 -12.71 30.93
CA GLN A 3 3.87 -11.87 29.75
C GLN A 3 4.82 -10.68 29.79
N ALA A 4 5.47 -10.39 28.65
CA ALA A 4 6.32 -9.21 28.54
C ALA A 4 5.48 -7.93 28.77
N PRO A 5 6.01 -6.94 29.49
CA PRO A 5 5.27 -5.72 29.78
C PRO A 5 4.89 -4.95 28.51
N LEU A 6 3.72 -4.30 28.53
CA LEU A 6 3.06 -3.65 27.37
C LEU A 6 3.99 -2.71 26.58
N PHE A 7 4.85 -1.95 27.25
CA PHE A 7 5.77 -1.01 26.59
C PHE A 7 6.79 -1.72 25.69
N ILE A 8 7.23 -2.93 26.04
CA ILE A 8 8.15 -3.73 25.22
C ILE A 8 7.42 -4.23 23.98
N GLN A 9 6.16 -4.64 24.13
CA GLN A 9 5.32 -5.09 23.01
C GLN A 9 5.06 -3.96 22.01
N VAL A 10 4.69 -2.77 22.50
CA VAL A 10 4.47 -1.59 21.65
C VAL A 10 5.74 -1.17 20.92
N ARG A 11 6.88 -1.10 21.62
CA ARG A 11 8.17 -0.78 21.00
C ARG A 11 8.54 -1.78 19.90
N ARG A 12 8.37 -3.07 20.16
CA ARG A 12 8.62 -4.14 19.19
C ARG A 12 7.71 -3.99 17.97
N MET A 13 6.44 -3.68 18.16
CA MET A 13 5.49 -3.48 17.06
C MET A 13 5.91 -2.30 16.17
N ILE A 14 6.27 -1.16 16.78
CA ILE A 14 6.76 0.02 16.03
C ILE A 14 8.03 -0.33 15.25
N GLN A 15 8.97 -1.04 15.88
CA GLN A 15 10.21 -1.48 15.22
C GLN A 15 9.92 -2.34 13.99
N VAL A 16 9.02 -3.33 14.10
CA VAL A 16 8.63 -4.16 12.96
C VAL A 16 8.06 -3.31 11.81
N ILE A 17 7.19 -2.35 12.10
CA ILE A 17 6.61 -1.48 11.07
C ILE A 17 7.71 -0.64 10.40
N THR A 18 8.60 -0.04 11.18
CA THR A 18 9.72 0.75 10.65
C THR A 18 10.66 -0.11 9.81
N ASP A 19 10.97 -1.32 10.26
CA ASP A 19 11.84 -2.25 9.54
C ASP A 19 11.21 -2.69 8.22
N VAL A 20 9.91 -3.01 8.21
CA VAL A 20 9.16 -3.34 6.99
C VAL A 20 9.19 -2.18 6.00
N ILE A 21 8.87 -0.97 6.45
CA ILE A 21 8.89 0.22 5.58
C ILE A 21 10.30 0.46 5.05
N ALA A 22 11.32 0.44 5.91
CA ALA A 22 12.70 0.63 5.49
C ALA A 22 13.15 -0.43 4.49
N THR A 23 12.75 -1.68 4.68
CA THR A 23 13.05 -2.80 3.77
C THR A 23 12.39 -2.60 2.41
N ALA A 24 11.13 -2.16 2.39
CA ALA A 24 10.42 -1.87 1.14
C ALA A 24 11.11 -0.74 0.36
N TYR A 25 11.53 0.33 1.05
CA TYR A 25 12.27 1.43 0.42
C TYR A 25 13.64 1.00 -0.15
N ARG A 26 14.32 0.04 0.48
CA ARG A 26 15.58 -0.53 -0.05
C ARG A 26 15.38 -1.42 -1.28
N GLY A 27 14.24 -2.11 -1.36
CA GLY A 27 13.88 -2.93 -2.52
C GLY A 27 13.50 -2.08 -3.73
N ASN A 28 12.53 -1.17 -3.58
CA ASN A 28 12.22 -0.14 -4.58
C ASN A 28 11.51 1.06 -3.94
N PRO A 29 12.13 2.25 -3.91
CA PRO A 29 11.59 3.41 -3.21
C PRO A 29 10.30 3.95 -3.84
N TRP A 30 10.14 3.81 -5.16
CA TRP A 30 8.95 4.30 -5.86
C TRP A 30 7.74 3.43 -5.59
N LEU A 31 7.91 2.10 -5.64
CA LEU A 31 6.83 1.17 -5.28
C LEU A 31 6.42 1.31 -3.81
N ALA A 32 7.39 1.48 -2.91
CA ALA A 32 7.11 1.73 -1.50
C ALA A 32 6.34 3.05 -1.28
N ALA A 33 6.76 4.13 -1.96
CA ALA A 33 6.08 5.43 -1.87
C ALA A 33 4.64 5.36 -2.39
N VAL A 34 4.39 4.71 -3.53
CA VAL A 34 3.02 4.56 -4.05
C VAL A 34 2.18 3.64 -3.16
N ALA A 35 2.76 2.59 -2.58
CA ALA A 35 2.07 1.75 -1.62
C ALA A 35 1.58 2.55 -0.40
N ILE A 36 2.45 3.39 0.16
CA ILE A 36 2.11 4.25 1.31
C ILE A 36 1.08 5.29 0.89
N LEU A 37 1.23 5.92 -0.29
CA LEU A 37 0.24 6.85 -0.82
C LEU A 37 -1.14 6.20 -0.95
N SER A 38 -1.23 4.99 -1.53
CA SER A 38 -2.48 4.25 -1.64
C SER A 38 -3.10 3.95 -0.26
N ALA A 39 -2.28 3.62 0.74
CA ALA A 39 -2.77 3.44 2.11
C ALA A 39 -3.26 4.76 2.73
N LEU A 40 -2.57 5.88 2.50
CA LEU A 40 -2.97 7.19 3.00
C LEU A 40 -4.26 7.69 2.33
N CYS A 41 -4.50 7.35 1.07
CA CYS A 41 -5.75 7.65 0.36
C CYS A 41 -6.98 7.00 1.02
N LEU A 42 -6.81 5.95 1.83
CA LEU A 42 -7.93 5.40 2.62
C LEU A 42 -8.53 6.43 3.57
N ILE A 43 -7.75 7.41 4.05
CA ILE A 43 -8.24 8.42 4.98
C ILE A 43 -9.33 9.30 4.32
N PRO A 44 -9.06 10.02 3.21
CA PRO A 44 -10.10 10.81 2.55
C PRO A 44 -11.24 9.94 1.98
N THR A 45 -10.96 8.74 1.48
CA THR A 45 -12.00 7.84 0.96
C THR A 45 -12.89 7.28 2.06
N TYR A 46 -12.35 7.01 3.25
CA TYR A 46 -13.16 6.65 4.42
C TYR A 46 -13.99 7.83 4.90
N THR A 47 -13.45 9.04 4.91
CA THR A 47 -14.24 10.25 5.19
C THR A 47 -15.39 10.40 4.20
N ALA A 48 -15.15 10.18 2.91
CA ALA A 48 -16.21 10.22 1.89
C ALA A 48 -17.26 9.12 2.12
N TYR A 49 -16.85 7.90 2.45
CA TYR A 49 -17.76 6.81 2.85
C TYR A 49 -18.69 7.20 4.00
N LEU A 50 -18.22 7.98 4.97
CA LEU A 50 -19.03 8.43 6.12
C LEU A 50 -19.99 9.58 5.79
N LEU A 51 -19.70 10.37 4.75
CA LEU A 51 -20.43 11.59 4.43
C LEU A 51 -21.35 11.47 3.21
N ASP A 52 -21.16 10.43 2.39
CA ASP A 52 -21.88 10.23 1.14
C ASP A 52 -22.86 9.06 1.24
N ASP A 53 -24.15 9.39 1.15
CA ASP A 53 -25.27 8.46 1.24
C ASP A 53 -25.56 7.70 -0.06
N ARG A 54 -24.75 7.85 -1.12
CA ARG A 54 -24.94 7.11 -2.38
C ARG A 54 -24.66 5.61 -2.18
N HIS A 55 -25.65 4.79 -2.51
CA HIS A 55 -25.57 3.33 -2.46
C HIS A 55 -25.96 2.71 -3.81
N ILE A 56 -25.30 1.61 -4.17
CA ILE A 56 -25.67 0.74 -5.30
C ILE A 56 -25.92 -0.65 -4.71
N ASN A 57 -27.15 -1.16 -4.84
CA ASN A 57 -27.57 -2.43 -4.22
C ASN A 57 -27.29 -2.46 -2.70
N ASP A 58 -27.69 -1.41 -1.98
CA ASP A 58 -27.49 -1.24 -0.54
C ASP A 58 -26.03 -1.23 -0.05
N ILE A 59 -25.08 -1.02 -0.97
CA ILE A 59 -23.66 -0.93 -0.69
C ILE A 59 -23.15 0.45 -1.07
N SER A 60 -22.48 1.14 -0.14
CA SER A 60 -21.89 2.46 -0.40
C SER A 60 -20.92 2.41 -1.60
N VAL A 61 -21.02 3.40 -2.48
CA VAL A 61 -20.15 3.55 -3.66
C VAL A 61 -18.67 3.59 -3.29
N TRP A 62 -18.33 4.06 -2.08
CA TRP A 62 -16.97 4.21 -1.58
C TRP A 62 -16.32 2.91 -1.10
N ILE A 63 -17.09 1.83 -0.92
CA ILE A 63 -16.52 0.56 -0.46
C ILE A 63 -15.52 -0.01 -1.49
N LYS A 64 -15.79 0.20 -2.78
CA LYS A 64 -14.98 -0.33 -3.88
C LYS A 64 -13.64 0.41 -3.96
N PRO A 65 -13.58 1.77 -4.01
CA PRO A 65 -12.35 2.52 -3.85
C PRO A 65 -11.52 2.08 -2.65
N MET A 66 -12.12 1.95 -1.46
CA MET A 66 -11.39 1.57 -0.24
C MET A 66 -10.74 0.18 -0.35
N LYS A 67 -11.50 -0.82 -0.81
CA LYS A 67 -10.97 -2.19 -0.99
C LYS A 67 -9.83 -2.21 -2.02
N PHE A 68 -9.95 -1.42 -3.08
CA PHE A 68 -8.95 -1.35 -4.12
C PHE A 68 -7.67 -0.66 -3.65
N GLN A 69 -7.78 0.50 -2.97
CA GLN A 69 -6.65 1.22 -2.36
C GLN A 69 -5.89 0.35 -1.35
N ALA A 70 -6.60 -0.36 -0.48
CA ALA A 70 -5.99 -1.28 0.48
C ALA A 70 -5.25 -2.43 -0.22
N SER A 71 -5.86 -3.02 -1.26
CA SER A 71 -5.26 -4.11 -2.03
C SER A 71 -4.00 -3.64 -2.78
N LEU A 72 -4.04 -2.45 -3.39
CA LEU A 72 -2.88 -1.86 -4.05
C LEU A 72 -1.75 -1.56 -3.08
N ALA A 73 -2.05 -0.98 -1.92
CA ALA A 73 -1.06 -0.70 -0.90
C ALA A 73 -0.32 -1.98 -0.49
N ILE A 74 -1.06 -3.05 -0.18
CA ILE A 74 -0.48 -4.35 0.20
C ILE A 74 0.32 -4.96 -0.94
N HIS A 75 -0.22 -4.94 -2.16
CA HIS A 75 0.43 -5.53 -3.34
C HIS A 75 1.76 -4.85 -3.65
N LEU A 76 1.76 -3.52 -3.78
CA LEU A 76 2.97 -2.75 -4.11
C LEU A 76 4.01 -2.82 -3.00
N LEU A 77 3.58 -2.80 -1.73
CA LEU A 77 4.48 -2.99 -0.59
C LEU A 77 5.11 -4.38 -0.63
N THR A 78 4.33 -5.42 -0.93
CA THR A 78 4.83 -6.80 -1.04
C THR A 78 5.87 -6.91 -2.15
N VAL A 79 5.60 -6.35 -3.33
CA VAL A 79 6.58 -6.34 -4.43
C VAL A 79 7.85 -5.60 -4.03
N ALA A 80 7.73 -4.41 -3.41
CA ALA A 80 8.88 -3.65 -2.93
C ALA A 80 9.72 -4.44 -1.92
N LEU A 81 9.09 -5.15 -0.98
CA LEU A 81 9.78 -6.03 -0.04
C LEU A 81 10.49 -7.19 -0.73
N LEU A 82 9.84 -7.85 -1.69
CA LEU A 82 10.42 -8.98 -2.41
C LEU A 82 11.65 -8.59 -3.26
N LEU A 83 11.66 -7.36 -3.80
CA LEU A 83 12.80 -6.85 -4.56
C LEU A 83 14.07 -6.70 -3.73
N GLU A 84 13.97 -6.53 -2.40
CA GLU A 84 15.13 -6.52 -1.50
C GLU A 84 15.86 -7.89 -1.45
N PHE A 85 15.18 -8.98 -1.77
CA PHE A 85 15.80 -10.31 -1.83
C PHE A 85 16.45 -10.63 -3.18
N LEU A 86 16.28 -9.75 -4.18
CA LEU A 86 16.96 -9.88 -5.46
C LEU A 86 18.44 -9.48 -5.35
N GLN A 87 19.29 -10.20 -6.09
CA GLN A 87 20.67 -9.80 -6.34
C GLN A 87 20.72 -8.37 -6.87
N LYS A 88 21.72 -7.58 -6.46
CA LYS A 88 21.82 -6.14 -6.78
C LYS A 88 21.76 -5.89 -8.29
N GLU A 89 22.41 -6.73 -9.08
CA GLU A 89 22.47 -6.64 -10.54
C GLU A 89 21.07 -6.81 -11.17
N LYS A 90 20.27 -7.73 -10.62
CA LYS A 90 18.90 -7.98 -11.11
C LYS A 90 17.93 -6.92 -10.61
N ARG A 91 18.09 -6.42 -9.39
CA ARG A 91 17.22 -5.40 -8.80
C ARG A 91 17.24 -4.10 -9.59
N PHE A 92 18.41 -3.70 -10.09
CA PHE A 92 18.58 -2.50 -10.92
C PHE A 92 18.51 -2.80 -12.42
N SER A 93 18.00 -3.97 -12.81
CA SER A 93 17.84 -4.32 -14.22
C SER A 93 16.73 -3.50 -14.89
N ARG A 94 16.83 -3.35 -16.22
CA ARG A 94 15.79 -2.69 -17.03
C ARG A 94 14.43 -3.36 -16.89
N LEU A 95 14.39 -4.67 -16.68
CA LEU A 95 13.15 -5.41 -16.49
C LEU A 95 12.42 -4.97 -15.21
N VAL A 96 13.13 -4.93 -14.08
CA VAL A 96 12.53 -4.48 -12.80
C VAL A 96 12.09 -3.02 -12.91
N PHE A 97 12.87 -2.18 -13.59
CA PHE A 97 12.46 -0.79 -13.87
C PHE A 97 11.12 -0.73 -14.61
N TRP A 98 11.00 -1.40 -15.77
CA TRP A 98 9.77 -1.36 -16.56
C TRP A 98 8.57 -1.98 -15.84
N LEU A 99 8.76 -3.10 -15.14
CA LEU A 99 7.70 -3.69 -14.31
C LEU A 99 7.24 -2.73 -13.22
N SER A 100 8.18 -2.03 -12.58
CA SER A 100 7.84 -1.03 -11.55
C SER A 100 7.07 0.14 -12.15
N VAL A 101 7.47 0.62 -13.33
CA VAL A 101 6.75 1.68 -14.06
C VAL A 101 5.32 1.24 -14.36
N VAL A 102 5.13 0.06 -14.95
CA VAL A 102 3.80 -0.47 -15.29
C VAL A 102 2.93 -0.64 -14.03
N LEU A 103 3.49 -1.23 -12.97
CA LEU A 103 2.77 -1.39 -11.71
C LEU A 103 2.33 -0.05 -11.15
N ILE A 104 3.21 0.95 -11.12
CA ILE A 104 2.90 2.28 -10.60
C ILE A 104 1.84 2.96 -11.46
N THR A 105 2.02 3.00 -12.78
CA THR A 105 1.11 3.72 -13.67
C THR A 105 -0.28 3.10 -13.68
N THR A 106 -0.38 1.77 -13.79
CA THR A 106 -1.66 1.06 -13.74
C THR A 106 -2.33 1.22 -12.38
N SER A 107 -1.58 1.11 -11.27
CA SER A 107 -2.15 1.27 -9.93
C SER A 107 -2.72 2.67 -9.70
N LEU A 108 -1.97 3.71 -10.10
CA LEU A 108 -2.42 5.09 -9.98
C LEU A 108 -3.63 5.35 -10.88
N PHE A 109 -3.60 4.87 -12.13
CA PHE A 109 -4.71 5.01 -13.06
C PHE A 109 -5.99 4.37 -12.49
N GLU A 110 -5.93 3.13 -12.06
CA GLU A 110 -7.08 2.41 -11.50
C GLU A 110 -7.59 3.08 -10.22
N MET A 111 -6.69 3.51 -9.33
CA MET A 111 -7.05 4.20 -8.10
C MET A 111 -7.81 5.50 -8.41
N ILE A 112 -7.31 6.31 -9.35
CA ILE A 112 -7.96 7.56 -9.77
C ILE A 112 -9.29 7.26 -10.44
N TYR A 113 -9.33 6.31 -11.38
CA TYR A 113 -10.51 5.97 -12.15
C TYR A 113 -11.65 5.45 -11.27
N ILE A 114 -11.37 4.47 -10.40
CA ILE A 114 -12.36 3.88 -9.49
C ILE A 114 -12.85 4.90 -8.47
N THR A 115 -11.96 5.76 -7.97
CA THR A 115 -12.33 6.82 -7.02
C THR A 115 -13.18 7.90 -7.70
N TYR A 116 -12.89 8.25 -8.95
CA TYR A 116 -13.68 9.19 -9.75
C TYR A 116 -15.07 8.64 -10.10
N GLN A 117 -15.17 7.32 -10.32
CA GLN A 117 -16.44 6.66 -10.63
C GLN A 117 -17.40 6.58 -9.43
N ALA A 118 -16.87 6.60 -8.20
CA ALA A 118 -17.64 6.43 -6.98
C ALA A 118 -18.64 7.58 -6.76
#